data_AF-A0A0F9CZW6-F1
#
_entry.id   AF-A0A0F9CZW6-F1
#
_cell.length_a   1.000
_cell.length_b   1.000
_cell.length_c   1.000
_cell.angle_alpha   90.00
_cell.angle_beta   90.00
_cell.angle_gamma   90.00
#
_symmetry.space_group_name_H-M   'P 1'
#
loop_
_entity.id
_entity.type
_entity.pdbx_description
1 polymer ?
#
loop_
_entity_poly.entity_id
_entity_poly.type
_entity_poly.pdbx_seq_one_letter_code
_entity_poly.pdbx_strand_id
1 'polypeptide(L)'
;MAKVNWERFCTLQHIEYLKTAASFARGYINIHCPFCGDTDQSFHLGLHKSGRWTCYRDPIGHKGGDPCRIIMRLIGCTRDQANSYVQDDVVELSDFDEASSEFMRNDEEPKQHDRLEFPTEFRRLRSNRGRARMYLNYLISRGFKTYEVSRVTRRYDLHYCDKGMWRGRIIMPIQVNGKLLSWTGRTVYDTEELRYRSLSHKKDAEPRGLVNVRDLLFNYDNATRKHHHVCVIVEGPLDVMVVDFYGHDHGICAVGTFGTGIREAQLD
;
A
#
# COMPACT_ATOMS: atom_id res chain seq x y z
N MET A 1 -19.88 -5.81 0.48
CA MET A 1 -19.75 -6.00 -0.98
C MET A 1 -18.40 -5.48 -1.40
N ALA A 2 -17.68 -6.19 -2.26
CA ALA A 2 -16.36 -5.76 -2.70
C ALA A 2 -16.44 -4.45 -3.51
N LYS A 3 -15.61 -3.46 -3.17
CA LYS A 3 -15.48 -2.19 -3.90
C LYS A 3 -14.25 -2.28 -4.79
N VAL A 4 -14.35 -1.88 -6.05
CA VAL A 4 -13.23 -1.88 -7.00
C VAL A 4 -13.05 -0.49 -7.57
N ASN A 5 -11.82 0.03 -7.54
CA ASN A 5 -11.46 1.24 -8.27
C ASN A 5 -11.20 0.90 -9.75
N TRP A 6 -12.27 0.84 -10.54
CA TRP A 6 -12.20 0.46 -11.95
C TRP A 6 -11.40 1.43 -12.81
N GLU A 7 -11.37 2.71 -12.46
CA GLU A 7 -10.60 3.71 -13.20
C GLU A 7 -9.12 3.43 -13.10
N ARG A 8 -8.63 3.26 -11.85
CA ARG A 8 -7.23 2.90 -11.62
C ARG A 8 -6.88 1.56 -12.24
N PHE A 9 -7.74 0.55 -12.09
CA PHE A 9 -7.54 -0.75 -12.73
C PHE A 9 -7.37 -0.61 -14.24
N CYS A 10 -8.27 0.13 -14.91
CA CYS A 10 -8.19 0.30 -16.36
C CYS A 10 -6.95 1.09 -16.78
N THR A 11 -6.59 2.16 -16.07
CA THR A 11 -5.37 2.93 -16.32
C THR A 11 -4.12 2.06 -16.20
N LEU A 12 -3.98 1.29 -15.11
CA LEU A 12 -2.81 0.42 -14.87
C LEU A 12 -2.69 -0.72 -15.88
N GLN A 13 -3.82 -1.22 -16.39
CA GLN A 13 -3.85 -2.33 -17.35
C GLN A 13 -3.92 -1.84 -18.81
N HIS A 14 -3.79 -0.53 -19.04
CA HIS A 14 -3.91 0.10 -20.35
C HIS A 14 -5.21 -0.27 -21.09
N ILE A 15 -6.31 -0.42 -20.33
CA ILE A 15 -7.64 -0.67 -20.86
C ILE A 15 -8.31 0.67 -21.10
N GLU A 16 -8.69 0.93 -22.35
CA GLU A 16 -9.42 2.13 -22.70
C GLU A 16 -10.80 2.14 -22.03
N TYR A 17 -11.20 3.28 -21.47
CA TYR A 17 -12.49 3.43 -20.82
C TYR A 17 -13.11 4.82 -21.07
N LEU A 18 -14.44 4.87 -21.08
CA LEU A 18 -15.21 6.11 -21.19
C LEU A 18 -15.86 6.50 -19.87
N LYS A 19 -15.79 7.82 -19.59
CA LYS A 19 -16.50 8.51 -18.52
C LYS A 19 -17.53 9.45 -19.14
N THR A 20 -18.79 9.06 -19.15
CA THR A 20 -19.88 10.02 -19.41
C THR A 20 -20.37 10.58 -18.08
N ALA A 21 -20.72 11.86 -18.03
CA ALA A 21 -21.19 12.50 -16.79
C ALA A 21 -22.40 11.76 -16.16
N ALA A 22 -23.29 11.21 -17.01
CA ALA A 22 -24.44 10.43 -16.57
C ALA A 22 -24.08 9.04 -16.00
N SER A 23 -23.08 8.36 -16.55
CA SER A 23 -22.59 7.06 -16.02
C SER A 23 -21.78 7.25 -14.74
N PHE A 24 -20.95 8.29 -14.70
CA PHE A 24 -20.10 8.60 -13.54
C PHE A 24 -20.95 8.95 -12.30
N ALA A 25 -21.99 9.77 -12.46
CA ALA A 25 -22.95 10.08 -11.39
C ALA A 25 -23.65 8.84 -10.82
N ARG A 26 -23.75 7.76 -11.61
CA ARG A 26 -24.35 6.47 -11.22
C ARG A 26 -23.31 5.44 -10.77
N GLY A 27 -22.03 5.81 -10.69
CA GLY A 27 -20.94 4.95 -10.22
C GLY A 27 -20.44 3.93 -11.26
N TYR A 28 -20.63 4.19 -12.55
CA TYR A 28 -20.17 3.35 -13.66
C TYR A 28 -19.07 4.02 -14.48
N ILE A 29 -18.14 3.20 -14.97
CA ILE A 29 -17.33 3.48 -16.17
C ILE A 29 -17.65 2.45 -17.25
N ASN A 30 -17.36 2.77 -18.51
CA ASN A 30 -17.63 1.86 -19.62
C ASN A 30 -16.34 1.46 -20.34
N ILE A 31 -16.19 0.18 -20.69
CA ILE A 31 -15.07 -0.38 -21.48
C ILE A 31 -15.59 -1.15 -22.69
N HIS A 32 -14.69 -1.53 -23.60
CA HIS A 32 -14.99 -2.54 -24.60
C HIS A 32 -15.23 -3.91 -23.92
N CYS A 33 -16.28 -4.60 -24.33
CA CYS A 33 -16.72 -5.85 -23.75
C CYS A 33 -15.82 -7.02 -24.22
N PRO A 34 -15.02 -7.65 -23.33
CA PRO A 34 -14.14 -8.77 -23.69
C PRO A 34 -14.91 -10.06 -24.01
N PHE A 35 -16.23 -10.09 -23.79
CA PHE A 35 -17.09 -11.22 -24.16
C PHE A 35 -17.68 -11.05 -25.56
N CYS A 36 -17.90 -9.81 -26.01
CA CYS A 36 -18.33 -9.52 -27.37
C CYS A 36 -17.15 -9.54 -28.37
N GLY A 37 -15.92 -9.34 -27.88
CA GLY A 37 -14.71 -9.33 -28.71
C GLY A 37 -14.75 -8.22 -29.76
N ASP A 38 -14.25 -8.49 -30.95
CA ASP A 38 -14.12 -7.52 -32.05
C ASP A 38 -15.47 -6.99 -32.58
N THR A 39 -16.58 -7.62 -32.18
CA THR A 39 -17.92 -7.12 -32.53
C THR A 39 -18.29 -5.86 -31.75
N ASP A 40 -17.53 -5.52 -30.70
CA ASP A 40 -17.81 -4.40 -29.83
C ASP A 40 -17.10 -3.11 -30.24
N GLN A 41 -17.68 -2.41 -31.22
CA GLN A 41 -17.16 -1.13 -31.73
C GLN A 41 -17.42 0.07 -30.80
N SER A 42 -18.04 -0.13 -29.63
CA SER A 42 -18.27 0.97 -28.67
C SER A 42 -18.20 0.44 -27.25
N PHE A 43 -17.99 1.32 -26.27
CA PHE A 43 -17.77 0.97 -24.87
C PHE A 43 -19.07 0.47 -24.19
N HIS A 44 -19.50 -0.75 -24.49
CA HIS A 44 -20.80 -1.27 -24.06
C HIS A 44 -20.76 -2.01 -22.73
N LEU A 45 -19.60 -2.32 -22.17
CA LEU A 45 -19.51 -3.00 -20.87
C LEU A 45 -19.41 -1.98 -19.74
N GLY A 46 -20.50 -1.83 -18.98
CA GLY A 46 -20.52 -0.99 -17.78
C GLY A 46 -19.94 -1.72 -16.58
N LEU A 47 -18.97 -1.09 -15.91
CA LEU A 47 -18.33 -1.54 -14.68
C LEU A 47 -18.76 -0.63 -13.51
N HIS A 48 -19.51 -1.18 -12.56
CA HIS A 48 -19.98 -0.45 -11.38
C HIS A 48 -18.99 -0.56 -10.22
N LYS A 49 -18.80 0.53 -9.46
CA LYS A 49 -17.95 0.57 -8.25
C LYS A 49 -18.24 -0.51 -7.20
N SER A 50 -19.46 -1.07 -7.19
CA SER A 50 -19.82 -2.19 -6.29
C SER A 50 -19.39 -3.59 -6.80
N GLY A 51 -18.58 -3.66 -7.86
CA GLY A 51 -18.15 -4.90 -8.50
C GLY A 51 -19.16 -5.54 -9.47
N ARG A 52 -20.33 -4.92 -9.67
CA ARG A 52 -21.30 -5.35 -10.69
C ARG A 52 -20.85 -4.92 -12.07
N TRP A 53 -21.08 -5.76 -13.07
CA TRP A 53 -20.77 -5.45 -14.46
C TRP A 53 -21.87 -5.97 -15.38
N THR A 54 -22.21 -5.20 -16.41
CA THR A 54 -23.27 -5.53 -17.37
C THR A 54 -22.94 -4.93 -18.73
N CYS A 55 -23.02 -5.75 -19.79
CA CYS A 55 -22.93 -5.28 -21.16
C CYS A 55 -24.29 -4.78 -21.64
N TYR A 56 -24.34 -3.59 -22.25
CA TYR A 56 -25.56 -3.03 -22.82
C TYR A 56 -25.98 -3.69 -24.14
N ARG A 57 -25.07 -4.42 -24.81
CA ARG A 57 -25.35 -5.17 -26.04
C ARG A 57 -25.98 -6.55 -25.76
N ASP A 58 -25.48 -7.26 -24.76
CA ASP A 58 -26.07 -8.51 -24.27
C ASP A 58 -26.20 -8.47 -22.74
N PRO A 59 -27.26 -7.84 -22.21
CA PRO A 59 -27.47 -7.70 -20.77
C PRO A 59 -27.92 -9.01 -20.09
N ILE A 60 -28.14 -10.09 -20.85
CA ILE A 60 -28.54 -11.39 -20.33
C ILE A 60 -27.31 -12.27 -20.17
N GLY A 61 -26.50 -12.40 -21.22
CA GLY A 61 -25.31 -13.25 -21.26
C GLY A 61 -24.06 -12.62 -20.63
N HIS A 62 -23.88 -11.30 -20.78
CA HIS A 62 -22.66 -10.60 -20.37
C HIS A 62 -22.91 -9.71 -19.15
N LYS A 63 -23.27 -10.34 -18.03
CA LYS A 63 -23.40 -9.67 -16.73
C LYS A 63 -22.86 -10.51 -15.58
N GLY A 64 -22.54 -9.85 -14.47
CA GLY A 64 -22.14 -10.53 -13.24
C GLY A 64 -22.01 -9.59 -12.05
N GLY A 65 -21.92 -10.19 -10.86
CA GLY A 65 -21.69 -9.47 -9.59
C GLY A 65 -20.33 -9.76 -8.95
N ASP A 66 -19.53 -10.64 -9.56
CA ASP A 66 -18.20 -10.99 -9.09
C ASP A 66 -17.14 -10.20 -9.88
N PRO A 67 -16.47 -9.21 -9.25
CA PRO A 67 -15.44 -8.42 -9.91
C PRO A 67 -14.21 -9.23 -10.30
N CYS A 68 -13.84 -10.26 -9.53
CA CYS A 68 -12.68 -11.08 -9.87
C CYS A 68 -12.89 -11.80 -11.20
N ARG A 69 -14.12 -12.24 -11.49
CA ARG A 69 -14.47 -12.90 -12.74
C ARG A 69 -14.23 -12.01 -13.95
N ILE A 70 -14.59 -10.72 -13.88
CA ILE A 70 -14.37 -9.81 -15.00
C ILE A 70 -12.89 -9.43 -15.14
N ILE A 71 -12.17 -9.23 -14.03
CA ILE A 71 -10.73 -8.95 -14.05
C ILE A 71 -9.96 -10.10 -14.70
N MET A 72 -10.20 -11.34 -14.28
CA MET A 72 -9.59 -12.53 -14.88
C MET A 72 -9.84 -12.58 -16.40
N ARG A 73 -11.03 -12.16 -16.85
CA ARG A 73 -11.37 -12.15 -18.28
C ARG A 73 -10.65 -11.04 -19.04
N LEU A 74 -10.45 -9.87 -18.44
CA LEU A 74 -9.83 -8.72 -19.08
C LEU A 74 -8.32 -8.90 -19.29
N ILE A 75 -7.62 -9.48 -18.30
CA ILE A 75 -6.15 -9.54 -18.31
C ILE A 75 -5.58 -10.96 -18.28
N GLY A 76 -6.43 -12.00 -18.30
CA GLY A 76 -5.99 -13.39 -18.36
C GLY A 76 -5.26 -13.89 -17.10
N CYS A 77 -5.58 -13.34 -15.94
CA CYS A 77 -4.91 -13.66 -14.68
C CYS A 77 -5.63 -14.76 -13.86
N THR A 78 -4.97 -15.26 -12.82
CA THR A 78 -5.59 -16.20 -11.86
C THR A 78 -6.56 -15.49 -10.93
N ARG A 79 -7.44 -16.25 -10.25
CA ARG A 79 -8.38 -15.69 -9.27
C ARG A 79 -7.69 -14.97 -8.11
N ASP A 80 -6.54 -15.48 -7.68
CA ASP A 80 -5.74 -14.86 -6.62
C ASP A 80 -5.14 -13.52 -7.06
N GLN A 81 -4.69 -13.41 -8.32
CA GLN A 81 -4.26 -12.15 -8.91
C GLN A 81 -5.44 -11.19 -9.11
N ALA A 82 -6.63 -11.69 -9.47
CA ALA A 82 -7.80 -10.86 -9.58
C ALA A 82 -8.24 -10.28 -8.21
N ASN A 83 -8.12 -11.06 -7.14
CA ASN A 83 -8.43 -10.62 -5.78
C ASN A 83 -7.58 -9.42 -5.33
N SER A 84 -6.34 -9.26 -5.80
CA SER A 84 -5.51 -8.11 -5.41
C SER A 84 -6.05 -6.78 -5.91
N TYR A 85 -6.74 -6.77 -7.05
CA TYR A 85 -7.37 -5.57 -7.61
C TYR A 85 -8.72 -5.23 -6.97
N VAL A 86 -9.36 -6.22 -6.36
CA VAL A 86 -10.68 -6.09 -5.72
C VAL A 86 -10.60 -5.59 -4.28
N GLN A 87 -9.40 -5.61 -3.70
CA GLN A 87 -9.12 -5.15 -2.32
C GLN A 87 -8.34 -3.81 -2.29
N ASP A 88 -8.10 -3.19 -3.44
CA ASP A 88 -7.25 -2.01 -3.56
C ASP A 88 -8.01 -0.72 -3.20
N ASP A 89 -8.10 -0.43 -1.90
CA ASP A 89 -8.16 0.94 -1.36
C ASP A 89 -6.72 1.40 -1.00
N VAL A 90 -5.82 1.28 -1.99
CA VAL A 90 -4.39 1.60 -1.80
C VAL A 90 -4.16 3.06 -2.08
N VAL A 91 -3.70 3.81 -1.08
CA VAL A 91 -3.15 5.15 -1.29
C VAL A 91 -1.78 4.99 -1.95
N GLU A 92 -1.66 5.38 -3.22
CA GLU A 92 -0.38 5.59 -3.91
C GLU A 92 0.38 6.72 -3.20
N LEU A 93 1.68 6.52 -2.96
CA LEU A 93 2.53 7.52 -2.31
C LEU A 93 3.03 8.62 -3.28
N SER A 94 2.60 8.60 -4.55
CA SER A 94 3.03 9.55 -5.58
C SER A 94 2.11 10.76 -5.81
N ASP A 95 0.88 10.74 -5.30
CA ASP A 95 -0.06 11.80 -5.69
C ASP A 95 -0.06 12.92 -4.66
N PHE A 96 0.54 14.04 -5.05
CA PHE A 96 0.66 15.27 -4.26
C PHE A 96 -0.53 16.24 -4.46
N ASP A 97 -1.51 15.94 -5.32
CA ASP A 97 -2.46 16.99 -5.78
C ASP A 97 -3.96 16.80 -5.50
N GLU A 98 -4.37 15.95 -4.56
CA GLU A 98 -5.81 15.83 -4.21
C GLU A 98 -6.09 15.75 -2.70
N ALA A 99 -5.31 16.47 -1.87
CA ALA A 99 -5.52 16.55 -0.42
C ALA A 99 -6.10 17.91 0.05
N SER A 100 -6.77 18.66 -0.82
CA SER A 100 -7.29 20.01 -0.52
C SER A 100 -8.81 20.16 -0.52
N SER A 101 -9.60 19.07 -0.58
CA SER A 101 -11.07 19.18 -0.66
C SER A 101 -11.89 18.26 0.25
N GLU A 102 -11.29 17.54 1.20
CA GLU A 102 -12.04 16.64 2.12
C GLU A 102 -12.15 17.16 3.58
N PHE A 103 -11.87 18.45 3.81
CA PHE A 103 -12.34 19.11 5.03
C PHE A 103 -13.83 19.42 4.88
N MET A 104 -14.64 18.80 5.74
CA MET A 104 -16.10 18.93 5.90
C MET A 104 -16.91 17.78 5.27
N ARG A 105 -16.97 16.65 5.98
CA ARG A 105 -18.21 15.89 6.18
C ARG A 105 -18.09 15.03 7.43
N ASN A 106 -18.82 15.44 8.47
CA ASN A 106 -19.16 14.60 9.60
C ASN A 106 -19.97 13.40 9.08
N ASP A 107 -19.53 12.19 9.40
CA ASP A 107 -20.38 11.01 9.48
C ASP A 107 -19.71 10.00 10.42
N GLU A 108 -20.43 9.67 11.50
CA GLU A 108 -20.31 8.59 12.49
C GLU A 108 -18.92 8.01 12.77
N GLU A 109 -18.48 8.11 14.03
CA GLU A 109 -17.24 7.50 14.53
C GLU A 109 -17.33 5.96 14.50
N PRO A 110 -16.52 5.27 13.67
CA PRO A 110 -16.34 3.83 13.83
C PRO A 110 -15.54 3.62 15.11
N LYS A 111 -15.88 2.56 15.86
CA LYS A 111 -15.20 2.15 17.10
C LYS A 111 -13.69 2.21 16.91
N GLN A 112 -13.04 3.11 17.65
CA GLN A 112 -11.60 3.25 17.69
C GLN A 112 -11.01 1.93 18.20
N HIS A 113 -10.30 1.20 17.35
CA HIS A 113 -9.44 0.14 17.83
C HIS A 113 -8.25 0.82 18.53
N ASP A 114 -8.21 0.79 19.86
CA ASP A 114 -7.15 1.47 20.66
C ASP A 114 -5.75 0.89 20.43
N ARG A 115 -5.65 -0.22 19.69
CA ARG A 115 -4.39 -0.93 19.46
C ARG A 115 -4.37 -1.60 18.10
N LEU A 116 -3.27 -1.38 17.39
CA LEU A 116 -2.96 -2.03 16.14
C LEU A 116 -2.10 -3.27 16.40
N GLU A 117 -2.47 -4.38 15.77
CA GLU A 117 -1.73 -5.65 15.86
C GLU A 117 -1.24 -6.10 14.49
N PHE A 118 -0.10 -6.80 14.47
CA PHE A 118 0.39 -7.37 13.23
C PHE A 118 -0.51 -8.51 12.76
N PRO A 119 -0.84 -8.55 11.46
CA PRO A 119 -1.44 -9.73 10.85
C PRO A 119 -0.58 -10.98 11.08
N THR A 120 -1.21 -12.14 11.27
CA THR A 120 -0.53 -13.41 11.56
C THR A 120 0.45 -13.86 10.47
N GLU A 121 0.27 -13.35 9.25
CA GLU A 121 1.16 -13.58 8.12
C GLU A 121 2.48 -12.82 8.20
N PHE A 122 2.59 -11.78 9.03
CA PHE A 122 3.83 -11.02 9.18
C PHE A 122 4.80 -11.78 10.06
N ARG A 123 5.89 -12.22 9.45
CA ARG A 123 6.91 -13.01 10.13
C ARG A 123 8.11 -12.15 10.42
N ARG A 124 8.62 -12.20 11.65
CA ARG A 124 9.85 -11.50 12.03
C ARG A 124 11.00 -11.89 11.12
N LEU A 125 11.73 -10.91 10.60
CA LEU A 125 12.85 -11.10 9.69
C LEU A 125 14.15 -11.42 10.46
N ARG A 126 14.14 -12.54 11.21
CA ARG A 126 15.24 -12.91 12.12
C ARG A 126 16.08 -14.11 11.66
N SER A 127 15.54 -14.95 10.79
CA SER A 127 16.18 -16.19 10.34
C SER A 127 16.77 -16.02 8.94
N ASN A 128 17.98 -16.54 8.73
CA ASN A 128 18.62 -16.59 7.40
C ASN A 128 18.21 -17.82 6.57
N ARG A 129 17.20 -18.57 7.01
CA ARG A 129 16.72 -19.80 6.35
C ARG A 129 15.35 -19.61 5.72
N GLY A 130 15.07 -20.44 4.71
CA GLY A 130 13.78 -20.49 4.04
C GLY A 130 13.39 -19.17 3.36
N ARG A 131 12.09 -18.84 3.39
CA ARG A 131 11.53 -17.70 2.67
C ARG A 131 12.08 -16.34 3.13
N ALA A 132 12.62 -16.23 4.33
CA ALA A 132 13.25 -15.02 4.84
C ALA A 132 14.52 -14.61 4.06
N ARG A 133 15.21 -15.57 3.41
CA ARG A 133 16.50 -15.32 2.74
C ARG A 133 16.42 -14.25 1.65
N MET A 134 15.36 -14.22 0.85
CA MET A 134 15.21 -13.22 -0.22
C MET A 134 15.10 -11.78 0.33
N TYR A 135 14.44 -11.61 1.47
CA TYR A 135 14.27 -10.32 2.13
C TYR A 135 15.57 -9.84 2.78
N LEU A 136 16.37 -10.76 3.35
CA LEU A 136 17.71 -10.43 3.84
C LEU A 136 18.66 -10.08 2.69
N ASN A 137 18.61 -10.82 1.59
CA ASN A 137 19.40 -10.52 0.39
C ASN A 137 19.07 -9.14 -0.17
N TYR A 138 17.79 -8.74 -0.12
CA TYR A 138 17.39 -7.38 -0.49
C TYR A 138 18.04 -6.33 0.43
N LEU A 139 18.04 -6.52 1.75
CA LEU A 139 18.76 -5.59 2.64
C LEU A 139 20.25 -5.53 2.33
N ILE A 140 20.87 -6.66 1.97
CA ILE A 140 22.28 -6.70 1.55
C ILE A 140 22.49 -5.88 0.27
N SER A 141 21.63 -6.03 -0.74
CA SER A 141 21.71 -5.24 -1.97
C SER A 141 21.44 -3.75 -1.76
N ARG A 142 20.82 -3.37 -0.64
CA ARG A 142 20.63 -1.97 -0.22
C ARG A 142 21.79 -1.39 0.58
N GLY A 143 22.89 -2.13 0.75
CA GLY A 143 24.15 -1.63 1.32
C GLY A 143 24.50 -2.16 2.70
N PHE A 144 23.64 -2.97 3.34
CA PHE A 144 23.97 -3.59 4.62
C PHE A 144 24.91 -4.78 4.41
N LYS A 145 25.92 -4.94 5.28
CA LYS A 145 26.80 -6.11 5.20
C LYS A 145 26.08 -7.35 5.71
N THR A 146 26.42 -8.51 5.16
CA THR A 146 25.79 -9.80 5.52
C THR A 146 25.76 -10.08 7.03
N TYR A 147 26.83 -9.73 7.75
CA TYR A 147 26.92 -9.93 9.21
C TYR A 147 26.11 -8.89 10.03
N GLU A 148 25.67 -7.80 9.40
CA GLU A 148 24.92 -6.71 10.04
C GLU A 148 23.41 -6.89 9.95
N VAL A 149 22.93 -7.62 8.94
CA VAL A 149 21.50 -7.73 8.63
C VAL A 149 20.69 -8.19 9.83
N SER A 150 21.19 -9.15 10.63
CA SER A 150 20.50 -9.59 11.83
C SER A 150 20.41 -8.51 12.92
N ARG A 151 21.37 -7.59 13.01
CA ARG A 151 21.31 -6.43 13.92
C ARG A 151 20.32 -5.40 13.40
N VAL A 152 20.35 -5.10 12.10
CA VAL A 152 19.41 -4.18 11.42
C VAL A 152 17.97 -4.66 11.64
N THR A 153 17.67 -5.92 11.32
CA THR A 153 16.29 -6.43 11.42
C THR A 153 15.76 -6.47 12.84
N ARG A 154 16.63 -6.65 13.84
CA ARG A 154 16.25 -6.56 15.26
C ARG A 154 16.05 -5.12 15.71
N ARG A 155 16.92 -4.19 15.30
CA ARG A 155 16.87 -2.78 15.71
C ARG A 155 15.58 -2.09 15.28
N TYR A 156 15.11 -2.37 14.07
CA TYR A 156 13.91 -1.76 13.50
C TYR A 156 12.68 -2.69 13.52
N ASP A 157 12.75 -3.80 14.28
CA ASP A 157 11.73 -4.87 14.36
C ASP A 157 11.13 -5.25 12.99
N LEU A 158 11.99 -5.48 12.01
CA LEU A 158 11.57 -5.76 10.64
C LEU A 158 10.84 -7.09 10.55
N HIS A 159 9.74 -7.09 9.80
CA HIS A 159 9.00 -8.29 9.44
C HIS A 159 9.05 -8.49 7.91
N TYR A 160 8.62 -9.65 7.45
CA TYR A 160 8.38 -9.93 6.04
C TYR A 160 7.02 -10.61 5.88
N CYS A 161 6.43 -10.45 4.71
CA CYS A 161 5.21 -11.15 4.35
C CYS A 161 5.36 -11.83 2.99
N ASP A 162 5.04 -13.12 2.92
CA ASP A 162 5.20 -13.98 1.75
C ASP A 162 3.87 -14.33 1.07
N LYS A 163 2.75 -13.78 1.57
CA LYS A 163 1.39 -14.06 1.09
C LYS A 163 0.47 -12.84 1.26
N GLY A 164 -0.71 -12.89 0.63
CA GLY A 164 -1.72 -11.84 0.74
C GLY A 164 -1.27 -10.49 0.15
N MET A 165 -1.98 -9.42 0.54
CA MET A 165 -1.78 -8.06 0.01
C MET A 165 -0.39 -7.47 0.30
N TRP A 166 0.36 -8.04 1.23
CA TRP A 166 1.69 -7.62 1.63
C TRP A 166 2.79 -8.54 1.11
N ARG A 167 2.45 -9.51 0.24
CA ARG A 167 3.38 -10.48 -0.33
C ARG A 167 4.59 -9.79 -0.96
N GLY A 168 5.76 -10.35 -0.68
CA GLY A 168 7.02 -9.87 -1.24
C GLY A 168 7.52 -8.58 -0.59
N ARG A 169 6.96 -8.15 0.54
CA ARG A 169 7.37 -6.91 1.20
C ARG A 169 8.12 -7.15 2.51
N ILE A 170 9.16 -6.35 2.74
CA ILE A 170 9.72 -6.10 4.07
C ILE A 170 8.81 -5.10 4.76
N ILE A 171 8.24 -5.48 5.88
CA ILE A 171 7.34 -4.65 6.68
C ILE A 171 8.18 -3.93 7.74
N MET A 172 8.05 -2.61 7.73
CA MET A 172 8.69 -1.65 8.62
C MET A 172 7.61 -1.07 9.54
N PRO A 173 7.61 -1.46 10.82
CA PRO A 173 6.71 -0.90 11.81
C PRO A 173 6.95 0.60 12.02
N ILE A 174 5.89 1.35 12.30
CA ILE A 174 5.98 2.77 12.65
C ILE A 174 5.45 2.90 14.08
N GLN A 175 6.38 3.20 14.99
CA GLN A 175 6.13 3.23 16.42
C GLN A 175 6.42 4.61 17.00
N VAL A 176 5.56 5.04 17.91
CA VAL A 176 5.73 6.26 18.70
C VAL A 176 5.45 5.92 20.16
N ASN A 177 6.40 6.24 21.04
CA ASN A 177 6.37 5.94 22.48
C ASN A 177 6.10 4.45 22.76
N GLY A 178 6.71 3.56 21.97
CA GLY A 178 6.56 2.11 22.07
C GLY A 178 5.24 1.55 21.55
N LYS A 179 4.34 2.40 21.03
CA LYS A 179 3.04 1.98 20.48
C LYS A 179 3.12 1.85 18.96
N LEU A 180 2.65 0.72 18.42
CA LEU A 180 2.48 0.54 16.98
C LEU A 180 1.31 1.39 16.49
N LEU A 181 1.58 2.38 15.65
CA LEU A 181 0.55 3.26 15.09
C LEU A 181 0.22 2.93 13.64
N SER A 182 1.22 2.45 12.89
CA SER A 182 1.06 2.06 11.49
C SER A 182 2.24 1.16 11.03
N TRP A 183 2.26 0.80 9.75
CA TRP A 183 3.43 0.19 9.10
C TRP A 183 3.49 0.53 7.62
N THR A 184 4.68 0.40 7.05
CA THR A 184 4.89 0.45 5.59
C THR A 184 5.66 -0.77 5.11
N GLY A 185 5.48 -1.13 3.85
CA GLY A 185 6.02 -2.34 3.25
C GLY A 185 6.76 -2.02 1.95
N ARG A 186 8.06 -2.31 1.92
CA ARG A 186 8.88 -2.18 0.71
C ARG A 186 8.94 -3.52 -0.02
N THR A 187 8.55 -3.53 -1.29
CA THR A 187 8.71 -4.71 -2.14
C THR A 187 10.18 -5.05 -2.38
N VAL A 188 10.49 -6.34 -2.36
CA VAL A 188 11.82 -6.88 -2.71
C VAL A 188 11.94 -7.28 -4.18
N TYR A 189 10.83 -7.26 -4.93
CA TYR A 189 10.83 -7.53 -6.36
C TYR A 189 11.05 -6.25 -7.13
N ASP A 190 11.98 -6.23 -8.07
CA ASP A 190 12.24 -5.04 -8.89
C ASP A 190 11.17 -4.81 -9.97
N THR A 191 10.39 -5.84 -10.29
CA THR A 191 9.27 -5.77 -11.25
C THR A 191 8.01 -5.12 -10.68
N GLU A 192 7.93 -4.91 -9.37
CA GLU A 192 6.79 -4.27 -8.73
C GLU A 192 6.94 -2.74 -8.82
N GLU A 193 6.03 -2.10 -9.56
CA GLU A 193 5.98 -0.65 -9.73
C GLU A 193 5.70 0.05 -8.39
N LEU A 194 4.72 -0.45 -7.62
CA LEU A 194 4.41 0.08 -6.29
C LEU A 194 5.50 -0.34 -5.29
N ARG A 195 6.54 0.50 -5.20
CA ARG A 195 7.69 0.21 -4.37
C ARG A 195 7.34 0.14 -2.88
N TYR A 196 6.62 1.14 -2.38
CA TYR A 196 6.16 1.20 -1.00
C TYR A 196 4.65 1.11 -0.93
N ARG A 197 4.14 0.30 0.01
CA ARG A 197 2.71 0.24 0.35
C ARG A 197 2.60 0.61 1.82
N SER A 198 1.78 1.58 2.18
CA SER A 198 1.56 1.97 3.58
C SER A 198 0.17 1.56 4.05
N LEU A 199 0.05 1.25 5.34
CA LEU A 199 -1.24 0.92 5.93
C LEU A 199 -2.18 2.13 5.86
N SER A 200 -3.39 1.92 5.36
CA SER A 200 -4.40 2.97 5.26
C SER A 200 -4.98 3.28 6.64
N HIS A 201 -5.21 4.57 6.91
CA HIS A 201 -5.88 5.05 8.12
C HIS A 201 -7.36 5.38 7.86
N LYS A 202 -7.87 5.13 6.64
CA LYS A 202 -9.26 5.35 6.26
C LYS A 202 -10.21 4.46 7.06
N LYS A 203 -11.43 4.96 7.31
CA LYS A 203 -12.42 4.30 8.20
C LYS A 203 -12.82 2.90 7.74
N ASP A 204 -12.80 2.62 6.44
CA ASP A 204 -13.20 1.34 5.85
C ASP A 204 -12.02 0.40 5.51
N ALA A 205 -10.79 0.78 5.86
CA ALA A 205 -9.62 -0.07 5.67
C ALA A 205 -9.51 -1.13 6.78
N GLU A 206 -9.19 -2.37 6.42
CA GLU A 206 -8.95 -3.46 7.36
C GLU A 206 -7.68 -4.25 6.98
N PRO A 207 -6.66 -4.35 7.85
CA PRO A 207 -6.52 -3.60 9.11
C PRO A 207 -6.37 -2.10 8.87
N ARG A 208 -6.75 -1.30 9.88
CA ARG A 208 -6.67 0.17 9.85
C ARG A 208 -5.48 0.69 10.65
N GLY A 209 -4.71 1.60 10.07
CA GLY A 209 -3.71 2.39 10.79
C GLY A 209 -4.35 3.36 11.77
N LEU A 210 -3.79 3.51 12.96
CA LEU A 210 -4.30 4.42 13.98
C LEU A 210 -4.10 5.89 13.61
N VAL A 211 -3.02 6.16 12.86
CA VAL A 211 -2.64 7.48 12.36
C VAL A 211 -2.19 7.33 10.90
N ASN A 212 -2.39 8.39 10.11
CA ASN A 212 -1.84 8.46 8.76
C ASN A 212 -0.31 8.39 8.82
N VAL A 213 0.30 7.54 7.99
CA VAL A 213 1.77 7.42 7.95
C VAL A 213 2.46 8.76 7.65
N ARG A 214 1.84 9.64 6.86
CA ARG A 214 2.41 10.95 6.50
C ARG A 214 2.47 11.92 7.68
N ASP A 215 1.73 11.63 8.75
CA ASP A 215 1.72 12.44 9.98
C ASP A 215 2.62 11.81 11.06
N LEU A 216 3.41 10.80 10.70
CA LEU A 216 4.36 10.10 11.57
C LEU A 216 5.79 10.24 11.03
N LEU A 217 6.77 10.04 11.91
CA LEU A 217 8.18 9.90 11.54
C LEU A 217 8.61 8.44 11.71
N PHE A 218 9.18 7.85 10.66
CA PHE A 218 9.86 6.58 10.81
C PHE A 218 11.05 6.73 11.77
N ASN A 219 11.28 5.74 12.62
CA ASN A 219 12.38 5.70 13.58
C ASN A 219 12.31 6.72 14.74
N TYR A 220 11.13 7.33 14.97
CA TYR A 220 10.90 8.31 16.05
C TYR A 220 11.46 7.87 17.40
N ASP A 221 11.08 6.68 17.89
CA ASP A 221 11.50 6.18 19.20
C ASP A 221 13.00 5.97 19.35
N ASN A 222 13.72 5.65 18.26
CA ASN A 222 15.17 5.50 18.32
C ASN A 222 15.86 6.87 18.28
N ALA A 223 15.31 7.82 17.52
CA ALA A 223 15.84 9.17 17.37
C ALA A 223 15.61 10.06 18.61
N THR A 224 14.54 9.83 19.37
CA THR A 224 14.22 10.59 20.60
C THR A 224 14.86 10.01 21.86
N ARG A 225 15.47 8.82 21.78
CA ARG A 225 16.31 8.30 22.87
C ARG A 225 17.54 9.19 23.06
N LYS A 226 17.97 9.35 24.32
CA LYS A 226 19.10 10.22 24.69
C LYS A 226 20.39 9.78 23.96
N HIS A 227 21.28 10.75 23.74
CA HIS A 227 22.66 10.64 23.24
C HIS A 227 22.93 10.84 21.73
N HIS A 228 22.02 11.48 20.98
CA HIS A 228 22.33 11.95 19.63
C HIS A 228 22.72 13.43 19.62
N HIS A 229 23.74 13.79 18.85
CA HIS A 229 24.19 15.16 18.61
C HIS A 229 23.59 15.74 17.32
N VAL A 230 23.27 14.88 16.36
CA VAL A 230 22.75 15.25 15.04
C VAL A 230 21.58 14.33 14.70
N CYS A 231 20.47 14.93 14.26
CA CYS A 231 19.33 14.21 13.69
C CYS A 231 19.23 14.54 12.20
N VAL A 232 19.29 13.51 11.35
CA VAL A 232 19.17 13.63 9.89
C VAL A 232 17.75 13.29 9.48
N ILE A 233 17.11 14.19 8.73
CA ILE A 233 15.79 13.95 8.16
C ILE A 233 15.97 13.48 6.71
N VAL A 234 15.33 12.36 6.35
CA VAL A 234 15.37 11.79 5.00
C VAL A 234 13.97 11.42 4.51
N GLU A 235 13.82 11.17 3.21
CA GLU A 235 12.52 10.95 2.55
C GLU A 235 11.85 9.62 2.87
N GLY A 236 12.60 8.62 3.33
CA GLY A 236 12.01 7.31 3.50
C GLY A 236 12.76 6.32 4.38
N PRO A 237 12.09 5.21 4.74
CA PRO A 237 12.57 4.30 5.79
C PRO A 237 13.88 3.58 5.47
N LEU A 238 14.15 3.25 4.20
CA LEU A 238 15.41 2.59 3.84
C LEU A 238 16.61 3.51 4.09
N ASP A 239 16.51 4.78 3.72
CA ASP A 239 17.58 5.75 3.92
C ASP A 239 17.80 6.01 5.41
N VAL A 240 16.71 6.07 6.19
CA VAL A 240 16.80 6.14 7.65
C VAL A 240 17.59 4.97 8.20
N MET A 241 17.26 3.74 7.80
CA MET A 241 17.95 2.57 8.34
C MET A 241 19.43 2.57 8.00
N VAL A 242 19.84 3.10 6.85
CA VAL A 242 21.27 3.20 6.50
C VAL A 242 21.95 4.27 7.36
N VAL A 243 21.41 5.49 7.38
CA VAL A 243 22.02 6.62 8.10
C VAL A 243 22.02 6.38 9.61
N ASP A 244 20.90 5.97 10.19
CA ASP A 244 20.78 5.69 11.63
C ASP A 244 21.67 4.50 12.03
N PHE A 245 21.68 3.40 11.28
CA PHE A 245 22.41 2.20 11.70
C PHE A 245 23.93 2.42 11.73
N TYR A 246 24.49 3.10 10.73
CA TYR A 246 25.93 3.40 10.69
C TYR A 246 26.30 4.66 11.46
N GLY A 247 25.39 5.63 11.58
CA GLY A 247 25.60 6.88 12.30
C GLY A 247 25.46 6.77 13.82
N HIS A 248 24.74 5.75 14.31
CA HIS A 248 24.40 5.60 15.73
C HIS A 248 25.61 5.70 16.66
N ASP A 249 26.69 4.98 16.34
CA ASP A 249 27.90 4.94 17.16
C ASP A 249 28.71 6.26 17.12
N HIS A 250 28.32 7.18 16.23
CA HIS A 250 28.87 8.53 16.09
C HIS A 250 27.94 9.63 16.64
N GLY A 251 26.86 9.24 17.35
CA GLY A 251 25.87 10.19 17.86
C GLY A 251 25.00 10.81 16.77
N ILE A 252 24.84 10.13 15.64
CA ILE A 252 23.93 10.53 14.55
C ILE A 252 22.72 9.59 14.58
N CYS A 253 21.52 10.17 14.58
CA CYS A 253 20.28 9.45 14.30
C CYS A 253 19.65 9.92 13.00
N ALA A 254 18.71 9.15 12.48
CA ALA A 254 17.91 9.56 11.33
C ALA A 254 16.42 9.29 11.56
N VAL A 255 15.58 10.15 10.99
CA VAL A 255 14.13 10.00 10.92
C VAL A 255 13.66 10.13 9.48
N GLY A 256 12.57 9.42 9.16
CA GLY A 256 12.07 9.33 7.79
C GLY A 256 10.71 9.95 7.68
N THR A 257 10.54 10.84 6.71
CA THR A 257 9.22 11.24 6.24
C THR A 257 8.62 10.11 5.39
N PHE A 258 7.37 10.26 4.98
CA PHE A 258 6.66 9.31 4.11
C PHE A 258 6.17 10.02 2.84
N GLY A 259 7.05 10.80 2.22
CA GLY A 259 6.75 11.63 1.05
C GLY A 259 7.74 12.79 0.87
N THR A 260 7.48 13.62 -0.14
CA THR A 260 8.35 14.71 -0.60
C THR A 260 8.35 15.98 0.27
N GLY A 261 7.53 16.02 1.33
CA GLY A 261 7.42 17.19 2.21
C GLY A 261 7.17 16.82 3.67
N ILE A 262 7.61 17.70 4.58
CA ILE A 262 7.34 17.63 6.01
C ILE A 262 5.95 18.22 6.28
N ARG A 263 5.14 17.55 7.09
CA ARG A 263 3.84 18.03 7.57
C ARG A 263 3.95 18.66 8.96
N GLU A 264 3.02 19.55 9.28
CA GLU A 264 2.96 20.21 10.60
C GLU A 264 2.98 19.21 11.76
N ALA A 265 2.18 18.14 11.66
CA ALA A 265 2.15 17.06 12.65
C ALA A 265 3.49 16.31 12.88
N GLN A 266 4.48 16.49 12.00
CA GLN A 266 5.82 15.92 12.13
C GLN A 266 6.84 16.90 12.75
N LEU A 267 6.45 18.17 12.94
CA LEU A 267 7.26 19.21 13.58
C LEU A 267 6.99 19.31 15.08
N ASP A 268 5.81 18.88 15.52
CA ASP A 268 5.36 18.83 16.92
C ASP A 268 5.97 17.65 17.71
#